data_AF-A0AAU5A9I4-F1
#
_entry.id   AF-A0AAU5A9I4-F1
#
_cell.length_a   1.000
_cell.length_b   1.000
_cell.length_c   1.000
_cell.angle_alpha   90.00
_cell.angle_beta   90.00
_cell.angle_gamma   90.00
#
_symmetry.space_group_name_H-M   'P 1'
#
loop_
_entity.id
_entity.type
_entity.pdbx_description
1 polymer ?
#
loop_
_entity_poly.entity_id
_entity_poly.type
_entity_poly.pdbx_seq_one_letter_code
_entity_poly.pdbx_strand_id
1 'polypeptide(L)'
;MRSITKKITAGIGTLAAALGCVIVAGPPAAADGKWCNNSVCIQTYDTGTYLGRVEVSVTNTNQPHRISARVWTTNGWGANTKVEDVSAFRTYRDQAYPQRHFPAGTRLCAEGFRGGASVGLPCVTLTN
;
A
#
# COMPACT_ATOMS: atom_id res chain seq x y z
N MET A 1 -67.42 0.12 -10.11
CA MET A 1 -66.71 -1.12 -9.69
C MET A 1 -65.70 -0.74 -8.62
N ARG A 2 -65.76 -1.42 -7.47
CA ARG A 2 -64.87 -1.24 -6.31
C ARG A 2 -63.51 -1.86 -6.60
N SER A 3 -62.41 -1.23 -6.16
CA SER A 3 -61.50 -1.87 -5.21
C SER A 3 -60.51 -0.86 -4.62
N ILE A 4 -60.69 -0.56 -3.34
CA ILE A 4 -59.73 0.08 -2.47
C ILE A 4 -58.90 -1.05 -1.85
N THR A 5 -57.61 -1.14 -2.14
CA THR A 5 -56.72 -2.09 -1.46
C THR A 5 -55.74 -1.32 -0.57
N LYS A 6 -56.18 -1.06 0.66
CA LYS A 6 -55.28 -0.81 1.80
C LYS A 6 -54.92 -2.17 2.41
N LYS A 7 -53.63 -2.42 2.62
CA LYS A 7 -53.14 -3.28 3.70
C LYS A 7 -51.92 -2.62 4.33
N ILE A 8 -52.14 -2.03 5.50
CA ILE A 8 -51.13 -1.67 6.48
C ILE A 8 -51.11 -2.83 7.47
N THR A 9 -49.96 -3.49 7.65
CA THR A 9 -49.65 -4.17 8.91
C THR A 9 -48.13 -4.12 9.13
N ALA A 10 -47.75 -3.68 10.32
CA ALA A 10 -46.40 -3.35 10.77
C ALA A 10 -45.66 -4.56 11.39
N GLY A 11 -44.34 -4.43 11.57
CA GLY A 11 -43.70 -4.98 12.78
C GLY A 11 -42.26 -5.52 12.67
N ILE A 12 -41.28 -4.63 12.92
CA ILE A 12 -40.05 -4.77 13.75
C ILE A 12 -39.08 -5.96 13.53
N GLY A 13 -37.78 -5.65 13.35
CA GLY A 13 -36.70 -6.58 13.70
C GLY A 13 -35.32 -6.25 13.12
N THR A 14 -34.51 -5.53 13.89
CA THR A 14 -33.07 -5.25 13.72
C THR A 14 -32.21 -6.42 13.25
N LEU A 15 -31.24 -6.18 12.36
CA LEU A 15 -29.92 -6.84 12.28
C LEU A 15 -29.00 -5.96 11.39
N ALA A 16 -28.12 -5.19 12.02
CA ALA A 16 -26.68 -5.44 12.08
C ALA A 16 -25.89 -4.79 10.93
N ALA A 17 -24.97 -3.90 11.34
CA ALA A 17 -24.02 -3.21 10.49
C ALA A 17 -23.10 -4.18 9.76
N ALA A 18 -22.77 -3.86 8.51
CA ALA A 18 -21.52 -4.30 7.90
C ALA A 18 -21.02 -3.20 6.96
N LEU A 19 -19.90 -2.61 7.35
CA LEU A 19 -19.11 -1.67 6.58
C LEU A 19 -18.72 -2.30 5.24
N GLY A 20 -19.43 -1.92 4.18
CA GLY A 20 -19.02 -2.21 2.81
C GLY A 20 -18.00 -1.18 2.32
N CYS A 21 -16.88 -0.99 3.02
CA CYS A 21 -15.73 -0.35 2.40
C CYS A 21 -15.23 -1.32 1.35
N VAL A 22 -15.66 -1.12 0.11
CA VAL A 22 -15.12 -1.80 -1.06
C VAL A 22 -13.65 -1.41 -1.15
N ILE A 23 -12.77 -2.24 -0.59
CA ILE A 23 -11.35 -2.19 -0.91
C ILE A 23 -11.28 -2.74 -2.32
N VAL A 24 -11.32 -1.86 -3.32
CA VAL A 24 -10.80 -2.18 -4.65
C VAL A 24 -9.30 -2.41 -4.44
N ALA A 25 -8.93 -3.64 -4.07
CA ALA A 25 -7.60 -4.16 -4.27
C ALA A 25 -7.48 -4.45 -5.77
N GLY A 26 -7.43 -3.38 -6.56
CA GLY A 26 -7.10 -3.48 -7.98
C GLY A 26 -5.72 -4.12 -8.11
N PRO A 27 -5.50 -4.97 -9.14
CA PRO A 27 -4.21 -5.58 -9.34
C PRO A 27 -3.14 -4.48 -9.46
N PRO A 28 -2.08 -4.50 -8.64
CA PRO A 28 -0.96 -3.60 -8.81
C PRO A 28 -0.41 -3.76 -10.23
N ALA A 29 -0.58 -2.72 -11.06
CA ALA A 29 -0.21 -2.70 -12.47
C ALA A 29 1.25 -3.13 -12.68
N ALA A 30 1.48 -3.95 -13.71
CA ALA A 30 2.70 -4.68 -14.01
C ALA A 30 3.97 -3.80 -14.01
N ALA A 31 5.03 -4.33 -13.38
CA ALA A 31 6.49 -4.16 -13.47
C ALA A 31 7.17 -2.92 -14.12
N ASP A 32 6.46 -1.82 -14.35
CA ASP A 32 6.97 -0.46 -14.56
C ASP A 32 6.14 0.49 -13.68
N GLY A 33 5.93 0.02 -12.44
CA GLY A 33 4.75 0.34 -11.66
C GLY A 33 5.11 1.04 -10.37
N LYS A 34 4.32 2.05 -10.03
CA LYS A 34 4.30 2.64 -8.70
C LYS A 34 3.13 2.02 -7.93
N TRP A 35 3.41 1.39 -6.79
CA TRP A 35 2.40 0.76 -5.94
C TRP A 35 2.32 1.47 -4.61
N CYS A 36 1.15 1.99 -4.29
CA CYS A 36 0.91 2.81 -3.11
C CYS A 36 -0.06 2.14 -2.15
N ASN A 37 0.22 2.24 -0.87
CA ASN A 37 -0.70 1.93 0.22
C ASN A 37 -0.59 3.01 1.30
N ASN A 38 -1.70 3.67 1.58
CA ASN A 38 -1.78 4.79 2.49
C ASN A 38 -0.72 5.88 2.18
N SER A 39 0.22 6.13 3.09
CA SER A 39 1.24 7.17 2.92
C SER A 39 2.49 6.69 2.18
N VAL A 40 2.57 5.41 1.80
CA VAL A 40 3.81 4.77 1.31
C VAL A 40 3.63 4.29 -0.12
N CYS A 41 4.60 4.55 -0.98
CA CYS A 41 4.65 3.96 -2.32
C CYS A 41 6.01 3.33 -2.60
N ILE A 42 6.02 2.21 -3.32
CA ILE A 42 7.20 1.62 -3.95
C ILE A 42 7.15 1.83 -5.45
N GLN A 43 8.30 1.98 -6.07
CA GLN A 43 8.45 2.07 -7.52
C GLN A 43 9.65 1.26 -7.96
N THR A 44 9.46 0.38 -8.94
CA THR A 44 10.54 -0.31 -9.64
C THR A 44 10.69 0.30 -11.02
N TYR A 45 11.91 0.27 -11.54
CA TYR A 45 12.24 0.71 -12.91
C TYR A 45 12.61 -0.48 -13.80
N ASP A 46 12.58 -1.68 -13.22
CA ASP A 46 12.91 -2.95 -13.87
C ASP A 46 11.61 -3.75 -14.04
N THR A 47 11.47 -4.39 -15.20
CA THR A 47 10.37 -5.30 -15.48
C THR A 47 10.72 -6.75 -15.15
N GLY A 48 9.71 -7.55 -14.85
CA GLY A 48 9.87 -8.99 -14.63
C GLY A 48 10.37 -9.32 -13.22
N THR A 49 11.29 -10.29 -13.15
CA THR A 49 11.81 -10.83 -11.88
C THR A 49 13.10 -10.18 -11.38
N TYR A 50 13.73 -9.34 -12.21
CA TYR A 50 14.93 -8.61 -11.82
C TYR A 50 14.56 -7.35 -11.04
N LEU A 51 15.27 -7.09 -9.95
CA LEU A 51 15.18 -5.81 -9.24
C LEU A 51 16.57 -5.20 -9.14
N GLY A 52 16.85 -4.20 -9.98
CA GLY A 52 18.06 -3.39 -9.93
C GLY A 52 17.92 -2.27 -8.90
N ARG A 53 16.80 -1.55 -8.95
CA ARG A 53 16.49 -0.42 -8.05
C ARG A 53 15.03 -0.39 -7.65
N VAL A 54 14.80 -0.25 -6.35
CA VAL A 54 13.48 -0.01 -5.75
C VAL A 54 13.49 1.35 -5.06
N GLU A 55 12.70 2.29 -5.56
CA GLU A 55 12.46 3.56 -4.86
C GLU A 55 11.29 3.37 -3.88
N VAL A 56 11.44 3.88 -2.67
CA VAL A 56 10.35 4.00 -1.69
C VAL A 56 10.13 5.46 -1.38
N SER A 57 8.86 5.84 -1.29
CA SER A 57 8.44 7.19 -0.95
C SER A 57 7.43 7.15 0.19
N VAL A 58 7.58 8.08 1.14
CA VAL A 58 6.67 8.22 2.29
C VAL A 58 6.19 9.66 2.36
N THR A 59 4.89 9.86 2.23
CA THR A 59 4.27 11.18 2.28
C THR A 59 4.19 11.67 3.72
N ASN A 60 4.82 12.81 4.01
CA ASN A 60 4.73 13.45 5.30
C ASN A 60 3.45 14.29 5.43
N THR A 61 3.11 14.66 6.66
CA THR A 61 1.92 15.45 7.00
C THR A 61 2.28 16.92 7.24
N ASN A 62 1.40 17.65 7.92
CA ASN A 62 1.54 19.05 8.29
C ASN A 62 2.57 19.34 9.39
N GLN A 63 3.34 18.35 9.84
CA GLN A 63 4.38 18.52 10.85
C GLN A 63 5.68 17.84 10.41
N PRO A 64 6.86 18.34 10.84
CA PRO A 64 8.12 17.66 10.57
C PRO A 64 8.15 16.32 11.31
N HIS A 65 8.66 15.29 10.64
CA HIS A 65 8.81 13.96 11.24
C HIS A 65 10.14 13.35 10.83
N ARG A 66 10.72 12.58 11.76
CA ARG A 66 11.78 11.64 11.43
C ARG A 66 11.17 10.46 10.68
N ILE A 67 11.57 10.27 9.43
CA ILE A 67 11.04 9.26 8.53
C ILE A 67 12.11 8.25 8.16
N SER A 68 11.72 6.98 8.10
CA SER A 68 12.50 5.88 7.54
C SER A 68 11.58 4.92 6.81
N ALA A 69 12.16 3.99 6.07
CA ALA A 69 11.43 2.90 5.46
C ALA A 69 12.26 1.61 5.48
N ARG A 70 11.57 0.50 5.29
CA ARG A 70 12.16 -0.82 5.09
C ARG A 70 11.60 -1.39 3.81
N VAL A 71 12.47 -1.96 2.98
CA VAL A 71 12.08 -2.68 1.76
C VAL A 71 12.52 -4.12 1.91
N TRP A 72 11.66 -5.08 1.58
CA TRP A 72 12.01 -6.50 1.66
C TRP A 72 11.23 -7.34 0.67
N THR A 73 11.73 -8.55 0.48
CA THR A 73 11.06 -9.58 -0.30
C THR A 73 10.68 -10.75 0.59
N THR A 74 9.62 -11.47 0.24
CA THR A 74 9.23 -12.71 0.94
C THR A 74 10.26 -13.84 0.80
N ASN A 75 11.22 -13.70 -0.12
CA ASN A 75 12.32 -14.62 -0.35
C ASN A 75 13.53 -14.37 0.60
N GLY A 76 13.50 -13.33 1.43
CA GLY A 76 14.50 -13.10 2.49
C GLY A 76 15.55 -12.03 2.19
N TRP A 77 15.47 -11.32 1.06
CA TRP A 77 16.22 -10.07 0.89
C TRP A 77 15.50 -8.91 1.58
N GLY A 78 16.25 -7.99 2.19
CA GLY A 78 15.69 -6.72 2.64
C GLY A 78 16.77 -5.70 2.99
N ALA A 79 16.38 -4.44 3.00
CA ALA A 79 17.22 -3.30 3.35
C ALA A 79 16.38 -2.26 4.10
N ASN A 80 17.03 -1.58 5.03
CA ASN A 80 16.47 -0.35 5.62
C ASN A 80 16.99 0.84 4.83
N THR A 81 16.15 1.83 4.64
CA THR A 81 16.54 3.09 4.03
C THR A 81 17.16 4.01 5.08
N LYS A 82 17.76 5.11 4.63
CA LYS A 82 18.30 6.14 5.54
C LYS A 82 17.19 6.71 6.43
N VAL A 83 17.55 7.17 7.61
CA VAL A 83 16.62 7.91 8.47
C VAL A 83 16.85 9.40 8.28
N GLU A 84 15.80 10.15 7.99
CA GLU A 84 15.89 11.59 7.68
C GLU A 84 14.79 12.38 8.40
N ASP A 85 15.12 13.56 8.91
CA ASP A 85 14.13 14.52 9.41
C ASP A 85 13.53 15.28 8.24
N VAL A 86 12.27 15.00 7.94
CA VAL A 86 11.57 15.53 6.78
C VAL A 86 10.65 16.64 7.23
N SER A 87 10.78 17.81 6.59
CA SER A 87 9.91 18.96 6.86
C SER A 87 8.44 18.69 6.50
N ALA A 88 7.55 19.51 7.06
CA ALA A 88 6.12 19.41 6.80
C ALA A 88 5.80 19.47 5.29
N PHE A 89 4.80 18.70 4.87
CA PHE A 89 4.29 18.59 3.50
C PHE A 89 5.32 18.14 2.45
N ARG A 90 6.48 17.63 2.88
CA ARG A 90 7.48 17.02 1.98
C ARG A 90 7.34 15.50 1.93
N THR A 91 7.69 14.92 0.79
CA THR A 91 7.74 13.47 0.63
C THR A 91 9.16 13.00 0.87
N TYR A 92 9.35 12.10 1.81
CA TYR A 92 10.57 11.33 1.94
C TYR A 92 10.73 10.44 0.73
N ARG A 93 11.95 10.33 0.17
CA ARG A 93 12.29 9.36 -0.86
C ARG A 93 13.66 8.78 -0.61
N ASP A 94 13.77 7.46 -0.76
CA ASP A 94 15.05 6.77 -0.76
C ASP A 94 14.99 5.52 -1.63
N GLN A 95 16.15 4.91 -1.86
CA GLN A 95 16.31 3.81 -2.79
C GLN A 95 16.97 2.61 -2.12
N ALA A 96 16.54 1.42 -2.52
CA ALA A 96 17.16 0.17 -2.16
C ALA A 96 17.59 -0.58 -3.43
N TYR A 97 18.71 -1.30 -3.35
CA TYR A 97 19.38 -1.89 -4.51
C TYR A 97 19.55 -3.40 -4.34
N PRO A 98 18.53 -4.21 -4.67
CA PRO A 98 18.68 -5.67 -4.60
C PRO A 98 19.69 -6.23 -5.60
N GLN A 99 19.77 -5.62 -6.79
CA GLN A 99 20.67 -5.96 -7.91
C GLN A 99 20.69 -7.46 -8.26
N ARG A 100 19.52 -8.12 -8.22
CA ARG A 100 19.42 -9.57 -8.44
C ARG A 100 18.05 -9.98 -8.97
N HIS A 101 18.01 -11.19 -9.54
CA HIS A 101 16.75 -11.85 -9.86
C HIS A 101 16.11 -12.49 -8.63
N PHE A 102 14.78 -12.52 -8.64
CA PHE A 102 13.96 -13.21 -7.66
C PHE A 102 13.11 -14.28 -8.34
N PRO A 103 12.72 -15.35 -7.65
CA PRO A 103 11.74 -16.29 -8.19
C PRO A 103 10.42 -15.58 -8.51
N ALA A 104 9.77 -15.93 -9.62
CA ALA A 104 8.42 -15.47 -9.92
C ALA A 104 7.46 -15.83 -8.75
N GLY A 105 6.54 -14.92 -8.43
CA GLY A 105 5.68 -15.05 -7.26
C GLY A 105 6.28 -14.49 -5.96
N THR A 106 7.57 -14.11 -5.95
CA THR A 106 8.16 -13.36 -4.83
C THR A 106 7.42 -12.04 -4.65
N ARG A 107 7.07 -11.69 -3.41
CA ARG A 107 6.45 -10.39 -3.11
C ARG A 107 7.52 -9.40 -2.68
N LEU A 108 7.57 -8.25 -3.35
CA LEU A 108 8.32 -7.07 -2.93
C LEU A 108 7.39 -6.20 -2.09
N CYS A 109 7.80 -5.87 -0.87
CA CYS A 109 7.07 -5.01 0.04
C CYS A 109 7.95 -3.87 0.51
N ALA A 110 7.34 -2.74 0.84
CA ALA A 110 7.99 -1.75 1.69
C ALA A 110 7.05 -1.25 2.76
N GLU A 111 7.62 -0.82 3.87
CA GLU A 111 6.90 -0.20 4.98
C GLU A 111 7.58 1.12 5.31
N GLY A 112 6.77 2.16 5.45
CA GLY A 112 7.22 3.49 5.83
C GLY A 112 6.91 3.76 7.29
N PHE A 113 7.85 4.39 7.98
CA PHE A 113 7.73 4.79 9.38
C PHE A 113 7.81 6.31 9.48
N ARG A 114 6.84 6.91 10.15
CA ARG A 114 6.80 8.36 10.42
C ARG A 114 6.72 8.56 11.93
N GLY A 115 7.77 9.16 12.52
CA GLY A 115 7.85 9.29 13.98
C GLY A 115 7.86 7.95 14.72
N GLY A 116 8.36 6.89 14.08
CA GLY A 116 8.39 5.53 14.61
C GLY A 116 7.11 4.71 14.39
N ALA A 117 6.01 5.32 13.96
CA ALA A 117 4.78 4.60 13.63
C ALA A 117 4.75 4.16 12.16
N SER A 118 4.30 2.93 11.90
CA SER A 118 4.04 2.46 10.54
C SER A 118 2.90 3.25 9.91
N VAL A 119 3.08 3.70 8.67
CA VAL A 119 2.11 4.54 7.95
C VAL A 119 1.71 3.98 6.59
N GLY A 120 2.07 2.74 6.28
CA GLY A 120 1.64 2.06 5.06
C GLY A 120 2.58 0.95 4.68
N LEU A 121 2.03 -0.05 3.98
CA LEU A 121 2.77 -1.25 3.59
C LEU A 121 2.33 -1.72 2.20
N PRO A 122 2.77 -1.06 1.12
CA PRO A 122 2.54 -1.57 -0.23
C PRO A 122 3.33 -2.86 -0.45
N CYS A 123 2.69 -3.81 -1.13
CA CYS A 123 3.35 -5.01 -1.65
C CYS A 123 2.93 -5.27 -3.10
N VAL A 124 3.85 -5.75 -3.91
CA VAL A 124 3.61 -6.23 -5.27
C VAL A 124 4.22 -7.61 -5.47
N THR A 125 3.57 -8.43 -6.28
CA THR A 125 4.11 -9.73 -6.69
C THR A 125 4.95 -9.56 -7.95
N LEU A 126 6.19 -10.02 -7.92
CA LEU A 126 7.06 -10.06 -9.08
C LEU A 126 6.57 -11.16 -10.03
N THR A 127 6.36 -10.77 -11.28
CA THR A 127 5.89 -11.65 -12.36
C THR A 127 6.98 -11.74 -13.43
N ASN A 128 6.92 -12.73 -14.32
CA ASN A 128 7.89 -12.89 -15.39
C ASN A 128 7.76 -11.79 -16.45
#